data_AF-A0A7W1ZA04-F1
#
_entry.id   AF-A0A7W1ZA04-F1
#
_cell.length_a   1.000
_cell.length_b   1.000
_cell.length_c   1.000
_cell.angle_alpha   90.00
_cell.angle_beta   90.00
_cell.angle_gamma   90.00
#
_symmetry.space_group_name_H-M   'P 1'
#
loop_
_entity.id
_entity.type
_entity.pdbx_description
1 polymer ?
#
loop_
_entity_poly.entity_id
_entity_poly.type
_entity_poly.pdbx_seq_one_letter_code
_entity_poly.pdbx_strand_id
1 'polypeptide(L)' 'LFGQIVKGLEVLDEMQGVPTGSGDRPKTDVVINAVTVTEAD' A
#
# COMPACT_ATOMS: atom_id res chain seq x y z
N LEU A 1 15.35 5.91 6.57
CA LEU A 1 13.90 6.24 6.64
C LEU A 1 13.68 7.48 5.79
N PHE A 2 12.78 7.44 4.80
CA PHE A 2 12.60 8.51 3.80
C PHE A 2 11.18 9.09 3.74
N GLY A 3 10.26 8.60 4.58
CA GLY A 3 8.88 9.05 4.63
C GLY A 3 8.09 8.32 5.71
N GLN A 4 6.92 8.86 6.04
CA GLN A 4 5.95 8.27 6.96
C GLN A 4 4.55 8.38 6.36
N ILE A 5 3.69 7.40 6.63
CA ILE A 5 2.30 7.40 6.18
C ILE A 5 1.53 8.37 7.08
N VAL A 6 1.03 9.46 6.52
CA VAL A 6 0.27 10.48 7.25
C VAL A 6 -1.25 10.35 7.08
N LYS A 7 -1.71 9.57 6.08
CA LYS A 7 -3.12 9.31 5.76
C LYS A 7 -3.26 7.93 5.12
N GLY A 8 -4.42 7.28 5.27
CA GLY A 8 -4.72 6.00 4.61
C GLY A 8 -4.14 4.78 5.33
N LEU A 9 -4.04 4.81 6.66
CA LEU A 9 -3.58 3.65 7.45
C LEU A 9 -4.57 2.49 7.35
N GLU A 10 -5.86 2.76 7.14
CA GLU A 10 -6.89 1.76 6.90
C GLU A 10 -6.62 0.92 5.65
N VAL A 11 -6.15 1.55 4.57
CA VAL A 11 -5.80 0.84 3.32
C VAL A 11 -4.57 -0.05 3.54
N LEU A 12 -3.61 0.42 4.32
CA LEU A 12 -2.45 -0.41 4.70
C LEU A 12 -2.88 -1.63 5.50
N ASP A 13 -3.86 -1.49 6.41
CA ASP A 13 -4.37 -2.58 7.22
C ASP A 13 -5.11 -3.61 6.35
N GLU A 14 -5.92 -3.15 5.39
CA GLU A 14 -6.55 -4.01 4.38
C GLU A 14 -5.50 -4.75 3.53
N MET A 15 -4.43 -4.06 3.11
CA MET A 15 -3.34 -4.66 2.32
C MET A 15 -2.62 -5.77 3.08
N GLN A 16 -2.49 -5.68 4.42
CA GLN A 16 -1.88 -6.73 5.24
C GLN A 16 -2.74 -8.01 5.29
N GLY A 17 -4.05 -7.89 5.10
CA GLY A 17 -4.97 -9.02 5.07
C GLY A 17 -5.06 -9.75 3.71
N VAL A 18 -4.40 -9.25 2.66
CA VAL A 18 -4.51 -9.81 1.31
C VAL A 18 -3.94 -11.24 1.27
N PRO A 19 -4.71 -12.24 0.79
CA PRO A 19 -4.22 -13.61 0.70
C PRO A 19 -2.97 -13.72 -0.18
N THR A 20 -1.91 -14.31 0.37
CA THR A 20 -0.66 -14.57 -0.35
C THR A 20 -0.55 -16.04 -0.80
N GLY A 21 0.21 -16.26 -1.87
CA GLY A 21 0.56 -17.56 -2.42
C GLY A 21 2.01 -17.93 -2.11
N SER A 22 2.62 -18.75 -2.95
CA SER A 22 4.03 -19.13 -2.79
C SER A 22 4.95 -17.90 -2.92
N GLY A 23 5.96 -17.80 -2.06
CA GLY A 23 6.91 -16.68 -2.04
C GLY A 23 6.29 -15.35 -1.61
N ASP A 24 5.25 -15.39 -0.77
CA ASP A 24 4.54 -14.22 -0.21
C ASP A 24 3.92 -13.29 -1.25
N ARG A 25 3.80 -13.74 -2.50
CA ARG A 25 3.16 -12.98 -3.57
C ARG A 25 1.65 -12.94 -3.34
N PRO A 26 0.99 -11.77 -3.37
CA PRO A 26 -0.46 -11.67 -3.36
C PRO A 26 -1.12 -12.55 -4.43
N LYS A 27 -2.19 -13.25 -4.08
CA LYS A 27 -2.99 -14.04 -5.05
C LYS A 27 -3.76 -13.14 -6.00
N THR A 28 -4.17 -11.97 -5.51
CA THR A 28 -4.77 -10.90 -6.30
C THR A 28 -3.77 -9.77 -6.37
N ASP A 29 -3.48 -9.28 -7.58
CA ASP A 29 -2.50 -8.21 -7.78
C ASP A 29 -2.95 -6.92 -7.08
N VAL A 30 -2.07 -6.35 -6.25
CA VAL A 30 -2.24 -5.03 -5.64
C VAL A 30 -1.48 -4.01 -6.49
N VAL A 31 -2.22 -3.22 -7.27
CA VAL A 31 -1.66 -2.31 -8.27
C VAL A 31 -1.84 -0.86 -7.84
N ILE A 32 -0.77 -0.08 -7.85
CA ILE A 32 -0.82 1.37 -7.69
C ILE A 32 -1.20 1.99 -9.04
N ASN A 33 -2.43 2.50 -9.14
CA ASN A 33 -2.95 3.03 -10.41
C ASN A 33 -2.35 4.39 -10.79
N ALA A 34 -2.07 5.24 -9.81
CA ALA A 34 -1.50 6.58 -10.01
C ALA A 34 -0.79 7.06 -8.76
N VAL A 35 0.20 7.94 -8.94
CA VAL A 35 0.90 8.63 -7.85
C VAL A 35 0.82 10.13 -8.12
N THR A 36 0.26 10.87 -7.18
CA THR A 36 0.19 12.34 -7.22
C THR A 36 1.06 12.90 -6.12
N VAL A 37 2.00 13.77 -6.48
CA VAL A 37 2.87 14.46 -5.51
C VAL A 37 2.20 15.77 -5.11
N THR A 38 1.96 15.93 -3.82
CA THR A 38 1.40 17.15 -3.23
C THR A 38 2.42 17.76 -2.28
N GLU A 39 2.61 19.07 -2.32
CA GLU A 39 3.28 19.79 -1.23
C GLU A 39 2.32 19.89 -0.04
N ALA A 40 2.84 19.58 1.14
CA ALA A 40 2.21 19.93 2.41
C ALA A 40 3.04 21.08 2.99
N ASP A 41 2.38 22.15 3.43
CA ASP A 41 3.01 23.32 4.06
C ASP A 41 3.85 22.94 5.29
#